data_AF-A0AAE0JJ01-F1
#
_entry.id   AF-A0AAE0JJ01-F1
#
_cell.length_a   1.000
_cell.length_b   1.000
_cell.length_c   1.000
_cell.angle_alpha   90.00
_cell.angle_beta   90.00
_cell.angle_gamma   90.00
#
_symmetry.space_group_name_H-M   'P 1'
#
loop_
_entity.id
_entity.type
_entity.pdbx_description
1 polymer ?
#
loop_
_entity_poly.entity_id
_entity_poly.type
_entity_poly.pdbx_seq_one_letter_code
_entity_poly.pdbx_strand_id
1 'polypeptide(L)'
;MASRIPTAWRIGAGKSTTTGCLNFNHVTKSTPAWPPRLRLGSSGTAPLARSLFHRQQHQQRRSFAHTTTRHKSDDESHHCPPHDNPSILVKMLEAAATSFASILVLGAGFSIAAYAYHKSYKHHVLKKMANAFEPGDPVLDLAAIGKNIPLSKTAAATHWIGRPEQDIVDDIVAGHEVGHYHLFIGEKGTGKSSMLLEAMRKIDGDGVAMFEAHADLEIFRIRLGKALDYEFHEDYIGSYFSERGPRDTTALLDIERALNKLEKVALKRRAKIGRPLVVIINQMHLIRDDEDGKDLIELLQQRAEQWAASNLVTMVFNSDDYWVYERLKQLATRMEVLSITDLPKNLATAALRNYRHRYFGEDLSNETLEQIYDRVGGRLNFLNRVAKSNDMLATCDEIKQVEKTWFLNQCWILGEEMDDDVMDQQKWAAAAVVLATALVDKESVMEAAGSSTYDPVVGHVLPSYALHEAQQIMTRADFVRALDRLNLFSITKDAQVRASSVPMHLAFREIVAQPGFREHLQATIDRIAAIESLGRTRELVAKDLVLGGHYEIRRSEKGKGVDVKLVMPEPEEEGEKEE
;
A
#
# COMPACT_ATOMS: atom_id res chain seq x y z
N MET A 1 26.11 56.55 38.87
CA MET A 1 25.84 57.32 37.64
C MET A 1 25.18 56.35 36.67
N ALA A 2 23.84 56.24 36.67
CA ALA A 2 22.92 57.01 35.82
C ALA A 2 23.25 56.78 34.32
N SER A 3 22.38 56.35 33.42
CA SER A 3 20.94 56.12 33.33
C SER A 3 20.72 55.60 31.88
N ARG A 4 19.71 54.83 31.46
CA ARG A 4 18.27 55.09 31.46
C ARG A 4 17.57 53.91 30.77
N ILE A 5 16.45 53.49 31.34
CA ILE A 5 15.37 52.68 30.74
C ILE A 5 14.43 53.63 29.97
N PRO A 6 13.58 53.15 29.05
CA PRO A 6 12.12 53.17 29.31
C PRO A 6 11.43 51.84 28.91
N THR A 7 10.71 51.13 29.79
CA THR A 7 9.29 51.29 30.22
C THR A 7 8.29 51.10 29.07
N ALA A 8 7.16 50.38 29.17
CA ALA A 8 6.47 49.66 30.23
C ALA A 8 5.24 48.97 29.55
N TRP A 9 4.43 48.07 30.13
CA TRP A 9 3.63 48.17 31.36
C TRP A 9 3.15 46.79 31.82
N ARG A 10 2.88 46.73 33.12
CA ARG A 10 2.63 45.59 34.00
C ARG A 10 1.16 45.21 34.13
N ILE A 11 0.94 43.91 34.36
CA ILE A 11 0.17 43.22 35.43
C ILE A 11 -1.30 43.59 35.69
N GLY A 12 -2.13 42.55 35.74
CA GLY A 12 -3.31 42.48 36.62
C GLY A 12 -3.56 41.04 37.07
N ALA A 13 -3.49 40.79 38.38
CA ALA A 13 -3.89 39.54 39.04
C ALA A 13 -5.34 39.66 39.54
N GLY A 14 -6.10 38.56 39.52
CA GLY A 14 -7.43 38.47 40.12
C GLY A 14 -7.86 37.01 40.37
N LYS A 15 -8.16 36.68 41.62
CA LYS A 15 -8.79 35.42 42.08
C LYS A 15 -10.32 35.53 41.99
N SER A 16 -11.01 34.46 41.60
CA SER A 16 -12.09 33.76 42.34
C SER A 16 -13.09 33.05 41.42
N THR A 17 -13.27 31.74 41.70
CA THR A 17 -14.46 30.87 41.54
C THR A 17 -15.77 31.48 40.99
N THR A 18 -16.44 30.77 40.07
CA THR A 18 -17.79 30.15 40.20
C THR A 18 -18.28 29.57 38.85
N THR A 19 -18.68 28.30 38.88
CA THR A 19 -19.72 27.57 38.11
C THR A 19 -20.15 28.04 36.70
N GLY A 20 -20.11 27.12 35.73
CA GLY A 20 -20.75 27.31 34.42
C GLY A 20 -20.68 26.09 33.53
N CYS A 21 -21.61 25.16 33.73
CA CYS A 21 -21.90 24.02 32.85
C CYS A 21 -22.47 24.53 31.52
N LEU A 22 -21.87 24.22 30.37
CA LEU A 22 -22.49 24.39 29.05
C LEU A 22 -21.99 23.33 28.05
N ASN A 23 -22.88 22.40 27.73
CA ASN A 23 -22.86 21.53 26.56
C ASN A 23 -22.76 22.34 25.27
N PHE A 24 -21.93 21.89 24.30
CA PHE A 24 -22.18 22.13 22.88
C PHE A 24 -21.63 20.99 22.01
N ASN A 25 -22.55 20.13 21.57
CA ASN A 25 -22.45 19.44 20.29
C ASN A 25 -22.47 20.50 19.17
N HIS A 26 -21.45 20.54 18.32
CA HIS A 26 -21.63 20.77 16.88
C HIS A 26 -20.31 20.57 16.11
N VAL A 27 -20.28 19.48 15.36
CA VAL A 27 -19.29 19.21 14.30
C VAL A 27 -19.68 20.03 13.08
N THR A 28 -18.79 20.92 12.61
CA THR A 28 -18.90 21.57 11.29
C THR A 28 -17.81 21.05 10.36
N LYS A 29 -18.26 20.46 9.25
CA LYS A 29 -17.43 20.01 8.12
C LYS A 29 -16.81 21.23 7.43
N SER A 30 -15.48 21.28 7.33
CA SER A 30 -14.75 22.20 6.45
C SER A 30 -14.35 21.49 5.15
N THR A 31 -14.75 22.08 4.03
CA THR A 31 -14.32 21.73 2.66
C THR A 31 -12.99 22.42 2.35
N PRO A 32 -12.03 21.77 1.67
CA PRO A 32 -10.80 22.45 1.25
C PRO A 32 -10.95 23.11 -0.12
N ALA A 33 -10.50 24.37 -0.18
CA ALA A 33 -10.42 25.20 -1.36
C ALA A 33 -9.28 24.77 -2.30
N TRP A 34 -9.50 24.90 -3.61
CA TRP A 34 -8.53 24.65 -4.67
C TRP A 34 -7.55 25.83 -4.86
N PRO A 35 -6.28 25.60 -5.22
CA PRO A 35 -5.31 26.67 -5.52
C PRO A 35 -5.42 27.17 -6.98
N PRO A 36 -4.89 28.38 -7.29
CA PRO A 36 -5.15 29.07 -8.56
C PRO A 36 -4.24 28.62 -9.72
N ARG A 37 -4.79 28.65 -10.95
CA ARG A 37 -4.10 28.32 -12.21
C ARG A 37 -3.10 29.41 -12.63
N LEU A 38 -1.89 28.98 -12.98
CA LEU A 38 -0.86 29.76 -13.67
C LEU A 38 -1.22 29.97 -15.15
N ARG A 39 -1.01 31.20 -15.65
CA ARG A 39 -1.09 31.58 -17.07
C ARG A 39 0.26 31.31 -17.75
N LEU A 40 0.24 30.64 -18.90
CA LEU A 40 1.27 30.79 -19.94
C LEU A 40 0.59 31.19 -21.25
N GLY A 41 1.14 32.23 -21.88
CA GLY A 41 0.65 32.80 -23.13
C GLY A 41 1.17 32.04 -24.36
N SER A 42 0.34 32.00 -25.39
CA SER A 42 0.69 31.55 -26.73
C SER A 42 0.48 32.69 -27.72
N SER A 43 1.52 33.07 -28.46
CA SER A 43 1.47 33.95 -29.63
C SER A 43 1.53 33.11 -30.91
N GLY A 44 0.60 33.32 -31.83
CA GLY A 44 0.61 32.67 -33.16
C GLY A 44 -0.72 32.79 -33.92
N THR A 45 -0.91 33.94 -34.57
CA THR A 45 -1.89 34.36 -35.60
C THR A 45 -1.98 33.38 -36.81
N ALA A 46 -3.03 33.20 -37.63
CA ALA A 46 -4.40 33.69 -37.94
C ALA A 46 -4.94 32.78 -39.11
N PRO A 47 -6.09 33.01 -39.82
CA PRO A 47 -7.23 33.90 -39.61
C PRO A 47 -8.63 33.24 -39.66
N LEU A 48 -9.61 34.00 -39.14
CA LEU A 48 -11.06 33.74 -39.13
C LEU A 48 -11.76 34.42 -40.32
N ALA A 49 -12.70 33.71 -40.94
CA ALA A 49 -13.78 34.31 -41.73
C ALA A 49 -15.12 34.22 -40.96
N ARG A 50 -15.63 35.42 -40.67
CA ARG A 50 -17.02 35.84 -40.37
C ARG A 50 -18.09 35.00 -41.10
N SER A 51 -19.34 34.83 -40.66
CA SER A 51 -20.16 35.40 -39.57
C SER A 51 -21.58 34.81 -39.70
N LEU A 52 -22.39 35.01 -38.65
CA LEU A 52 -23.87 35.03 -38.62
C LEU A 52 -24.57 33.74 -38.16
N PHE A 53 -24.68 33.62 -36.83
CA PHE A 53 -25.86 33.02 -36.21
C PHE A 53 -26.49 34.06 -35.28
N HIS A 54 -27.68 34.52 -35.66
CA HIS A 54 -28.58 35.15 -34.71
C HIS A 54 -30.05 34.88 -35.05
N ARG A 55 -30.80 34.62 -33.97
CA ARG A 55 -32.25 34.68 -33.79
C ARG A 55 -33.15 33.51 -34.22
N GLN A 56 -33.59 32.82 -33.17
CA GLN A 56 -35.00 32.66 -32.76
C GLN A 56 -35.98 32.14 -33.83
N GLN A 57 -36.35 30.87 -33.69
CA GLN A 57 -37.62 30.35 -34.19
C GLN A 57 -38.56 30.09 -33.01
N HIS A 58 -39.58 30.94 -32.90
CA HIS A 58 -40.85 30.60 -32.28
C HIS A 58 -41.92 30.70 -33.37
N GLN A 59 -42.78 29.68 -33.39
CA GLN A 59 -44.19 29.70 -33.76
C GLN A 59 -44.64 29.66 -35.23
N GLN A 60 -45.60 28.74 -35.44
CA GLN A 60 -46.64 28.65 -36.48
C GLN A 60 -46.16 28.15 -37.85
N ARG A 61 -46.85 27.25 -38.58
CA ARG A 61 -48.29 26.96 -38.63
C ARG A 61 -48.54 25.64 -39.40
N ARG A 62 -49.76 25.10 -39.22
CA ARG A 62 -50.36 23.95 -39.90
C ARG A 62 -50.72 24.20 -41.38
N SER A 63 -50.95 23.08 -42.08
CA SER A 63 -52.03 22.75 -43.06
C SER A 63 -51.94 23.13 -44.54
N PHE A 64 -52.45 22.18 -45.37
CA PHE A 64 -53.12 22.18 -46.69
C PHE A 64 -52.44 21.21 -47.68
N ALA A 65 -52.99 20.02 -48.01
CA ALA A 65 -54.21 19.64 -48.74
C ALA A 65 -54.01 19.50 -50.28
N HIS A 66 -54.36 18.31 -50.77
CA HIS A 66 -54.69 17.83 -52.13
C HIS A 66 -54.56 18.77 -53.34
N THR A 67 -53.95 18.25 -54.42
CA THR A 67 -54.55 18.35 -55.77
C THR A 67 -54.06 17.25 -56.72
N THR A 68 -55.03 16.59 -57.34
CA THR A 68 -54.95 15.56 -58.38
C THR A 68 -54.66 16.19 -59.75
N THR A 69 -53.89 15.53 -60.62
CA THR A 69 -53.84 15.86 -62.06
C THR A 69 -54.13 14.63 -62.91
N ARG A 70 -55.06 14.85 -63.85
CA ARG A 70 -55.52 13.94 -64.91
C ARG A 70 -54.43 13.73 -65.96
N HIS A 71 -54.32 12.53 -66.49
CA HIS A 71 -54.03 12.32 -67.91
C HIS A 71 -54.94 11.22 -68.49
N LYS A 72 -55.32 11.42 -69.74
CA LYS A 72 -56.37 10.75 -70.51
C LYS A 72 -55.68 9.88 -71.59
N SER A 73 -56.10 8.63 -71.74
CA SER A 73 -55.87 7.82 -72.96
C SER A 73 -56.79 6.59 -72.96
N ASP A 74 -57.78 6.66 -73.85
CA ASP A 74 -58.27 5.69 -74.83
C ASP A 74 -58.63 4.24 -74.46
N ASP A 75 -59.80 3.86 -75.00
CA ASP A 75 -60.42 2.54 -75.10
C ASP A 75 -59.45 1.45 -75.58
N GLU A 76 -59.40 0.33 -74.85
CA GLU A 76 -59.33 -0.98 -75.48
C GLU A 76 -59.87 -2.07 -74.53
N SER A 77 -60.83 -2.83 -75.07
CA SER A 77 -61.52 -3.94 -74.44
C SER A 77 -60.60 -5.12 -74.16
N HIS A 78 -60.45 -5.52 -72.89
CA HIS A 78 -59.87 -6.82 -72.54
C HIS A 78 -60.59 -7.51 -71.38
N HIS A 79 -60.91 -8.79 -71.64
CA HIS A 79 -61.49 -9.79 -70.77
C HIS A 79 -61.00 -9.78 -69.32
N CYS A 80 -61.94 -9.87 -68.37
CA CYS A 80 -61.70 -10.40 -67.03
C CYS A 80 -61.37 -11.90 -67.09
N PRO A 81 -60.24 -12.38 -66.53
CA PRO A 81 -60.16 -13.72 -66.01
C PRO A 81 -60.71 -13.75 -64.56
N PRO A 82 -61.15 -14.91 -64.05
CA PRO A 82 -61.82 -14.98 -62.76
C PRO A 82 -60.82 -14.75 -61.61
N HIS A 83 -61.26 -13.94 -60.65
CA HIS A 83 -60.65 -13.83 -59.32
C HIS A 83 -60.82 -15.18 -58.60
N ASP A 84 -59.81 -16.05 -58.66
CA ASP A 84 -59.65 -17.09 -57.65
C ASP A 84 -59.29 -16.39 -56.34
N ASN A 85 -60.29 -16.17 -55.48
CA ASN A 85 -60.06 -15.74 -54.12
C ASN A 85 -59.49 -16.94 -53.34
N PRO A 86 -58.19 -16.96 -52.97
CA PRO A 86 -57.73 -17.99 -52.07
C PRO A 86 -58.52 -17.84 -50.77
N SER A 87 -59.02 -18.97 -50.26
CA SER A 87 -59.85 -19.02 -49.06
C SER A 87 -59.14 -18.29 -47.91
N ILE A 88 -59.91 -17.62 -47.04
CA ILE A 88 -59.38 -16.82 -45.92
C ILE A 88 -58.33 -17.58 -45.11
N LEU A 89 -58.49 -18.91 -45.00
CA LEU A 89 -57.54 -19.81 -44.35
C LEU A 89 -56.16 -19.85 -45.03
N VAL A 90 -56.09 -19.85 -46.37
CA VAL A 90 -54.82 -19.81 -47.11
C VAL A 90 -54.10 -18.49 -46.89
N LYS A 91 -54.82 -17.36 -46.91
CA LYS A 91 -54.26 -16.04 -46.60
C LYS A 91 -53.78 -15.94 -45.15
N MET A 92 -54.50 -16.52 -44.19
CA MET A 92 -54.08 -16.59 -42.80
C MET A 92 -52.84 -17.48 -42.61
N LEU A 93 -52.74 -18.58 -43.33
CA LEU A 93 -51.59 -19.50 -43.27
C LEU A 93 -50.35 -18.86 -43.91
N GLU A 94 -50.50 -18.12 -45.00
CA GLU A 94 -49.44 -17.33 -45.64
C GLU A 94 -48.97 -16.18 -44.73
N ALA A 95 -49.88 -15.47 -44.08
CA ALA A 95 -49.55 -14.44 -43.09
C ALA A 95 -48.85 -15.01 -41.83
N ALA A 96 -49.26 -16.19 -41.37
CA ALA A 96 -48.62 -16.88 -40.27
C ALA A 96 -47.22 -17.39 -40.66
N ALA A 97 -47.06 -17.93 -41.88
CA ALA A 97 -45.77 -18.39 -42.39
C ALA A 97 -44.77 -17.24 -42.58
N THR A 98 -45.22 -16.09 -43.08
CA THR A 98 -44.38 -14.88 -43.22
C THR A 98 -43.99 -14.28 -41.88
N SER A 99 -44.90 -14.25 -40.90
CA SER A 99 -44.61 -13.82 -39.52
C SER A 99 -43.64 -14.79 -38.82
N PHE A 100 -43.80 -16.09 -39.04
CA PHE A 100 -42.88 -17.09 -38.50
C PHE A 100 -41.49 -17.00 -39.16
N ALA A 101 -41.44 -16.79 -40.48
CA ALA A 101 -40.19 -16.56 -41.20
C ALA A 101 -39.48 -15.29 -40.73
N SER A 102 -40.20 -14.21 -40.46
CA SER A 102 -39.60 -12.97 -39.93
C SER A 102 -39.05 -13.16 -38.51
N ILE A 103 -39.78 -13.86 -37.63
CA ILE A 103 -39.30 -14.23 -36.30
C ILE A 103 -38.04 -15.11 -36.40
N LEU A 104 -38.01 -16.08 -37.31
CA LEU A 104 -36.83 -16.94 -37.52
C LEU A 104 -35.63 -16.15 -38.06
N VAL A 105 -35.81 -15.27 -39.03
CA VAL A 105 -34.72 -14.45 -39.58
C VAL A 105 -34.20 -13.48 -38.53
N LEU A 106 -35.09 -12.84 -37.75
CA LEU A 106 -34.69 -11.99 -36.64
C LEU A 106 -33.98 -12.80 -35.56
N GLY A 107 -34.55 -13.92 -35.13
CA GLY A 107 -33.97 -14.80 -34.12
C GLY A 107 -32.59 -15.30 -34.52
N ALA A 108 -32.44 -15.85 -35.72
CA ALA A 108 -31.16 -16.31 -36.25
C ALA A 108 -30.17 -15.14 -36.42
N GLY A 109 -30.63 -14.01 -36.96
CA GLY A 109 -29.81 -12.80 -37.15
C GLY A 109 -29.26 -12.27 -35.82
N PHE A 110 -30.12 -12.07 -34.81
CA PHE A 110 -29.71 -11.63 -33.47
C PHE A 110 -28.80 -12.66 -32.79
N SER A 111 -29.07 -13.96 -32.94
CA SER A 111 -28.24 -15.03 -32.37
C SER A 111 -26.82 -15.02 -32.95
N ILE A 112 -26.70 -14.91 -34.28
CA ILE A 112 -25.42 -14.84 -34.98
C ILE A 112 -24.67 -13.56 -34.60
N ALA A 113 -25.36 -12.42 -34.59
CA ALA A 113 -24.77 -11.14 -34.20
C ALA A 113 -24.27 -11.15 -32.75
N ALA A 114 -25.07 -11.70 -31.81
CA ALA A 114 -24.70 -11.84 -30.41
C ALA A 114 -23.49 -12.76 -30.23
N TYR A 115 -23.47 -13.91 -30.92
CA TYR A 115 -22.33 -14.83 -30.89
C TYR A 115 -21.06 -14.21 -31.47
N ALA A 116 -21.15 -13.55 -32.63
CA ALA A 116 -20.03 -12.88 -33.27
C ALA A 116 -19.48 -11.74 -32.39
N TYR A 117 -20.37 -10.91 -31.82
CA TYR A 117 -20.00 -9.86 -30.88
C TYR A 117 -19.26 -10.42 -29.67
N HIS A 118 -19.82 -11.44 -29.01
CA HIS A 118 -19.23 -12.03 -27.81
C HIS A 118 -17.87 -12.70 -28.09
N LYS A 119 -17.73 -13.37 -29.24
CA LYS A 119 -16.46 -13.96 -29.67
C LYS A 119 -15.41 -12.90 -30.00
N SER A 120 -15.80 -11.85 -30.75
CA SER A 120 -14.92 -10.73 -31.11
C SER A 120 -14.45 -9.98 -29.85
N TYR A 121 -15.37 -9.70 -28.93
CA TYR A 121 -15.08 -9.06 -27.66
C TYR A 121 -14.09 -9.88 -26.82
N LYS A 122 -14.33 -11.19 -26.64
CA LYS A 122 -13.38 -12.07 -25.95
C LYS A 122 -12.01 -12.09 -26.60
N HIS A 123 -11.94 -12.03 -27.93
CA HIS A 123 -10.68 -11.95 -28.66
C HIS A 123 -9.97 -10.61 -28.41
N HIS A 124 -10.70 -9.50 -28.45
CA HIS A 124 -10.19 -8.15 -28.23
C HIS A 124 -9.59 -7.99 -26.83
N VAL A 125 -10.28 -8.46 -25.79
CA VAL A 125 -9.79 -8.43 -24.40
C VAL A 125 -8.48 -9.20 -24.26
N LEU A 126 -8.39 -10.40 -24.82
CA LEU A 126 -7.15 -11.19 -24.77
C LEU A 126 -6.03 -10.57 -25.61
N LYS A 127 -6.36 -9.83 -26.67
CA LYS A 127 -5.39 -9.13 -27.50
C LYS A 127 -4.82 -7.90 -26.78
N LYS A 128 -5.67 -7.07 -26.18
CA LYS A 128 -5.25 -5.95 -25.31
C LYS A 128 -4.27 -6.43 -24.24
N MET A 129 -4.68 -7.46 -23.49
CA MET A 129 -3.84 -8.03 -22.45
C MET A 129 -2.53 -8.63 -22.98
N ALA A 130 -2.50 -9.17 -24.20
CA ALA A 130 -1.25 -9.62 -24.81
C ALA A 130 -0.31 -8.47 -25.17
N ASN A 131 -0.87 -7.34 -25.63
CA ASN A 131 -0.11 -6.13 -25.97
C ASN A 131 0.56 -5.51 -24.73
N ALA A 132 -0.02 -5.69 -23.53
CA ALA A 132 0.59 -5.24 -22.27
C ALA A 132 1.97 -5.89 -21.98
N PHE A 133 2.30 -6.99 -22.66
CA PHE A 133 3.58 -7.70 -22.55
C PHE A 133 4.44 -7.59 -23.82
N GLU A 134 4.09 -6.69 -24.74
CA GLU A 134 4.94 -6.36 -25.89
C GLU A 134 6.00 -5.32 -25.47
N PRO A 135 7.17 -5.28 -26.14
CA PRO A 135 8.24 -4.35 -25.79
C PRO A 135 7.81 -2.88 -25.95
N GLY A 136 8.40 -2.00 -25.13
CA GLY A 136 8.13 -0.55 -25.17
C GLY A 136 7.09 -0.05 -24.16
N ASP A 137 7.17 -0.51 -22.91
CA ASP A 137 6.27 -0.08 -21.84
C ASP A 137 6.50 1.40 -21.45
N PRO A 138 5.52 2.31 -21.64
CA PRO A 138 5.64 3.70 -21.22
C PRO A 138 5.78 3.89 -19.71
N VAL A 139 5.37 2.92 -18.88
CA VAL A 139 5.57 2.95 -17.43
C VAL A 139 7.04 2.76 -17.08
N LEU A 140 7.78 1.98 -17.87
CA LEU A 140 9.23 1.80 -17.71
C LEU A 140 9.97 3.13 -17.89
N ASP A 141 9.61 3.91 -18.91
CA ASP A 141 10.21 5.21 -19.19
C ASP A 141 9.93 6.21 -18.06
N LEU A 142 8.68 6.25 -17.57
CA LEU A 142 8.29 7.12 -16.46
C LEU A 142 8.97 6.71 -15.14
N ALA A 143 9.08 5.41 -14.86
CA ALA A 143 9.73 4.89 -13.67
C ALA A 143 11.25 5.13 -13.71
N ALA A 144 11.88 5.02 -14.88
CA ALA A 144 13.28 5.34 -15.09
C ALA A 144 13.57 6.82 -14.80
N ILE A 145 12.70 7.73 -15.26
CA ILE A 145 12.80 9.17 -14.94
C ILE A 145 12.69 9.40 -13.43
N GLY A 146 11.65 8.86 -12.78
CA GLY A 146 11.40 9.07 -11.35
C GLY A 146 12.53 8.54 -10.45
N LYS A 147 13.16 7.42 -10.83
CA LYS A 147 14.27 6.82 -10.07
C LYS A 147 15.66 7.21 -10.58
N ASN A 148 15.76 8.22 -11.46
CA ASN A 148 17.02 8.71 -12.04
C ASN A 148 17.87 7.60 -12.70
N ILE A 149 17.22 6.60 -13.29
CA ILE A 149 17.88 5.57 -14.09
C ILE A 149 18.09 6.18 -15.50
N PRO A 150 19.29 6.13 -16.10
CA PRO A 150 19.51 6.76 -17.40
C PRO A 150 18.63 6.12 -18.48
N LEU A 151 17.96 6.95 -19.29
CA LEU A 151 17.01 6.51 -20.32
C LEU A 151 17.67 5.88 -21.55
N SER A 152 18.94 6.20 -21.81
CA SER A 152 19.66 5.65 -22.97
C SER A 152 20.25 4.28 -22.65
N LYS A 153 20.06 3.31 -23.56
CA LYS A 153 20.63 1.95 -23.47
C LYS A 153 22.14 1.96 -23.22
N THR A 154 22.85 2.97 -23.73
CA THR A 154 24.31 3.17 -23.59
C THR A 154 24.74 4.00 -22.38
N ALA A 155 23.91 4.93 -21.89
CA ALA A 155 24.27 5.79 -20.75
C ALA A 155 23.99 5.14 -19.37
N ALA A 156 23.07 4.18 -19.33
CA ALA A 156 22.74 3.43 -18.12
C ALA A 156 23.80 2.39 -17.75
N ALA A 157 24.38 1.72 -18.75
CA ALA A 157 25.39 0.69 -18.56
C ALA A 157 26.69 1.23 -17.92
N THR A 158 27.01 2.51 -18.11
CA THR A 158 28.24 3.13 -17.59
C THR A 158 28.19 3.47 -16.11
N HIS A 159 27.01 3.52 -15.48
CA HIS A 159 26.85 3.99 -14.11
C HIS A 159 26.04 3.05 -13.20
N TRP A 160 25.65 1.88 -13.72
CA TRP A 160 25.00 0.84 -12.93
C TRP A 160 26.04 0.12 -12.05
N ILE A 161 25.74 -0.02 -10.77
CA ILE A 161 26.59 -0.81 -9.86
C ILE A 161 26.12 -2.26 -9.96
N GLY A 162 26.94 -3.10 -10.58
CA GLY A 162 26.73 -4.54 -10.65
C GLY A 162 26.61 -5.11 -9.24
N ARG A 163 25.42 -5.61 -8.91
CA ARG A 163 25.15 -6.38 -7.69
C ARG A 163 25.34 -7.86 -8.00
N PRO A 164 25.83 -8.68 -7.06
CA PRO A 164 25.93 -10.12 -7.28
C PRO A 164 24.55 -10.74 -7.55
N GLU A 165 23.49 -10.18 -6.99
CA GLU A 165 22.12 -10.64 -7.23
C GLU A 165 21.56 -10.17 -8.59
N GLN A 166 22.22 -9.25 -9.31
CA GLN A 166 21.67 -8.67 -10.53
C GLN A 166 21.49 -9.70 -11.64
N ASP A 167 22.44 -10.61 -11.82
CA ASP A 167 22.37 -11.63 -12.88
C ASP A 167 21.16 -12.55 -12.66
N ILE A 168 20.91 -12.95 -11.40
CA ILE A 168 19.73 -13.73 -11.01
C ILE A 168 18.45 -12.95 -11.31
N VAL A 169 18.39 -11.66 -10.95
CA VAL A 169 17.22 -10.82 -11.22
C VAL A 169 17.00 -10.65 -12.73
N ASP A 170 18.06 -10.50 -13.52
CA ASP A 170 17.97 -10.40 -14.97
C ASP A 170 17.40 -11.67 -15.58
N ASP A 171 17.84 -12.86 -15.14
CA ASP A 171 17.35 -14.14 -15.64
C ASP A 171 15.88 -14.41 -15.25
N ILE A 172 15.49 -14.03 -14.04
CA ILE A 172 14.09 -14.09 -13.60
C ILE A 172 13.21 -13.20 -14.47
N VAL A 173 13.60 -11.94 -14.65
CA VAL A 173 12.80 -10.95 -15.40
C VAL A 173 12.79 -11.23 -16.90
N ALA A 174 13.86 -11.81 -17.45
CA ALA A 174 13.91 -12.28 -18.83
C ALA A 174 13.05 -13.55 -19.09
N GLY A 175 12.52 -14.17 -18.02
CA GLY A 175 11.75 -15.41 -18.10
C GLY A 175 12.60 -16.63 -18.45
N HIS A 176 13.90 -16.61 -18.13
CA HIS A 176 14.78 -17.77 -18.26
C HIS A 176 14.58 -18.75 -17.11
N GLU A 177 14.33 -18.23 -15.90
CA GLU A 177 13.98 -19.03 -14.74
C GLU A 177 12.52 -19.51 -14.80
N VAL A 178 12.33 -20.81 -14.61
CA VAL A 178 11.04 -21.49 -14.72
C VAL A 178 10.81 -22.41 -13.52
N GLY A 179 9.55 -22.67 -13.16
CA GLY A 179 9.21 -23.62 -12.10
C GLY A 179 9.09 -23.01 -10.70
N HIS A 180 9.39 -21.71 -10.58
CA HIS A 180 9.45 -20.98 -9.31
C HIS A 180 8.73 -19.63 -9.40
N TYR A 181 8.37 -19.08 -8.24
CA TYR A 181 8.01 -17.67 -8.08
C TYR A 181 8.89 -17.09 -6.98
N HIS A 182 9.13 -15.78 -7.03
CA HIS A 182 10.18 -15.17 -6.23
C HIS A 182 9.63 -14.14 -5.26
N LEU A 183 10.18 -14.13 -4.04
CA LEU A 183 9.99 -13.06 -3.07
C LEU A 183 11.32 -12.33 -2.88
N PHE A 184 11.34 -11.06 -3.25
CA PHE A 184 12.46 -10.16 -2.99
C PHE A 184 12.21 -9.46 -1.67
N ILE A 185 13.10 -9.68 -0.70
CA ILE A 185 13.03 -9.10 0.64
C ILE A 185 14.28 -8.30 0.95
N GLY A 186 14.13 -7.17 1.62
CA GLY A 186 15.24 -6.36 2.11
C GLY A 186 14.75 -5.04 2.65
N GLU A 187 15.59 -4.27 3.33
CA GLU A 187 15.12 -3.02 3.93
C GLU A 187 14.76 -1.96 2.88
N LYS A 188 14.00 -0.96 3.29
CA LYS A 188 13.69 0.20 2.45
C LYS A 188 14.98 0.89 2.00
N GLY A 189 15.08 1.20 0.71
CA GLY A 189 16.21 1.92 0.15
C GLY A 189 17.45 1.08 -0.18
N THR A 190 17.37 -0.26 -0.12
CA THR A 190 18.44 -1.16 -0.59
C THR A 190 18.52 -1.28 -2.11
N GLY A 191 17.54 -0.80 -2.88
CA GLY A 191 17.59 -0.74 -4.36
C GLY A 191 16.90 -1.88 -5.10
N LYS A 192 16.12 -2.74 -4.42
CA LYS A 192 15.32 -3.84 -5.03
C LYS A 192 14.51 -3.40 -6.24
N SER A 193 13.79 -2.30 -6.04
CA SER A 193 12.94 -1.66 -7.04
C SER A 193 13.71 -1.11 -8.24
N SER A 194 14.96 -0.69 -8.05
CA SER A 194 15.83 -0.23 -9.13
C SER A 194 16.42 -1.41 -9.91
N MET A 195 16.75 -2.51 -9.23
CA MET A 195 17.25 -3.74 -9.86
C MET A 195 16.22 -4.33 -10.82
N LEU A 196 14.95 -4.39 -10.39
CA LEU A 196 13.83 -4.86 -11.23
C LEU A 196 13.67 -4.01 -12.50
N LEU A 197 13.71 -2.69 -12.36
CA LEU A 197 13.60 -1.78 -13.51
C LEU A 197 14.77 -1.90 -14.47
N GLU A 198 15.99 -2.07 -13.95
CA GLU A 198 17.17 -2.28 -14.78
C GLU A 198 17.07 -3.60 -15.57
N ALA A 199 16.62 -4.67 -14.93
CA ALA A 199 16.39 -5.96 -15.59
C ALA A 199 15.31 -5.84 -16.68
N MET A 200 14.19 -5.17 -16.40
CA MET A 200 13.15 -4.89 -17.40
C MET A 200 13.70 -4.08 -18.58
N ARG A 201 14.56 -3.10 -18.31
CA ARG A 201 15.18 -2.25 -19.35
C ARG A 201 16.09 -3.05 -20.28
N LYS A 202 16.82 -4.05 -19.79
CA LYS A 202 17.68 -4.93 -20.62
C LYS A 202 16.88 -5.68 -21.69
N ILE A 203 15.63 -6.02 -21.40
CA ILE A 203 14.73 -6.74 -22.31
C ILE A 203 13.64 -5.85 -22.92
N ASP A 204 13.73 -4.52 -22.77
CA ASP A 204 12.75 -3.55 -23.29
C ASP A 204 11.31 -3.76 -22.76
N GLY A 205 11.17 -4.38 -21.57
CA GLY A 205 9.88 -4.76 -20.99
C GLY A 205 9.21 -5.98 -21.65
N ASP A 206 9.86 -6.66 -22.61
CA ASP A 206 9.21 -7.77 -23.32
C ASP A 206 8.85 -8.92 -22.39
N GLY A 207 7.56 -9.27 -22.35
CA GLY A 207 7.05 -10.36 -21.52
C GLY A 207 6.84 -10.01 -20.05
N VAL A 208 6.97 -8.75 -19.64
CA VAL A 208 6.86 -8.32 -18.23
C VAL A 208 5.72 -7.32 -18.02
N ALA A 209 4.96 -7.50 -16.94
CA ALA A 209 4.05 -6.48 -16.42
C ALA A 209 4.41 -6.17 -14.96
N MET A 210 4.49 -4.88 -14.61
CA MET A 210 4.82 -4.43 -13.24
C MET A 210 3.78 -3.44 -12.72
N PHE A 211 3.40 -3.58 -11.45
CA PHE A 211 2.59 -2.58 -10.74
C PHE A 211 2.90 -2.52 -9.25
N GLU A 212 2.42 -1.47 -8.57
CA GLU A 212 2.59 -1.26 -7.13
C GLU A 212 1.35 -1.73 -6.36
N ALA A 213 1.57 -2.54 -5.33
CA ALA A 213 0.52 -2.96 -4.41
C ALA A 213 -0.06 -1.77 -3.64
N HIS A 214 -1.26 -1.96 -3.09
CA HIS A 214 -1.98 -0.94 -2.36
C HIS A 214 -2.76 -1.59 -1.22
N ALA A 215 -2.99 -0.83 -0.15
CA ALA A 215 -3.76 -1.27 1.02
C ALA A 215 -5.24 -1.53 0.70
N ASP A 216 -5.82 -0.71 -0.18
CA ASP A 216 -7.20 -0.83 -0.66
C ASP A 216 -7.28 -1.77 -1.87
N LEU A 217 -8.13 -2.80 -1.75
CA LEU A 217 -8.37 -3.81 -2.78
C LEU A 217 -8.90 -3.23 -4.09
N GLU A 218 -9.72 -2.18 -4.06
CA GLU A 218 -10.25 -1.54 -5.27
C GLU A 218 -9.14 -0.85 -6.06
N ILE A 219 -8.24 -0.17 -5.33
CA ILE A 219 -7.07 0.47 -5.96
C ILE A 219 -6.10 -0.59 -6.46
N PHE A 220 -5.90 -1.69 -5.72
CA PHE A 220 -5.10 -2.82 -6.18
C PHE A 220 -5.67 -3.39 -7.48
N ARG A 221 -6.99 -3.64 -7.53
CA ARG A 221 -7.70 -4.09 -8.72
C ARG A 221 -7.43 -3.16 -9.91
N ILE A 222 -7.68 -1.86 -9.77
CA ILE A 222 -7.48 -0.87 -10.84
C ILE A 222 -6.02 -0.87 -11.34
N ARG A 223 -5.03 -0.94 -10.45
CA ARG A 223 -3.61 -0.98 -10.81
C ARG A 223 -3.24 -2.26 -11.56
N LEU A 224 -3.73 -3.42 -11.11
CA LEU A 224 -3.58 -4.69 -11.80
C LEU A 224 -4.19 -4.62 -13.21
N GLY A 225 -5.41 -4.08 -13.34
CA GLY A 225 -6.06 -3.92 -14.65
C GLY A 225 -5.25 -3.04 -15.58
N LYS A 226 -4.77 -1.89 -15.10
CA LYS A 226 -3.93 -0.99 -15.90
C LYS A 226 -2.65 -1.68 -16.38
N ALA A 227 -1.98 -2.44 -15.51
CA ALA A 227 -0.76 -3.15 -15.85
C ALA A 227 -0.97 -4.30 -16.84
N LEU A 228 -2.16 -4.90 -16.85
CA LEU A 228 -2.53 -5.99 -17.77
C LEU A 228 -3.33 -5.50 -18.99
N ASP A 229 -3.46 -4.18 -19.22
CA ASP A 229 -4.39 -3.59 -20.19
C ASP A 229 -5.79 -4.25 -20.16
N TYR A 230 -6.28 -4.45 -18.94
CA TYR A 230 -7.54 -5.12 -18.64
C TYR A 230 -8.49 -4.13 -17.98
N GLU A 231 -9.57 -3.83 -18.70
CA GLU A 231 -10.70 -3.07 -18.19
C GLU A 231 -11.62 -4.02 -17.43
N PHE A 232 -11.79 -3.79 -16.13
CA PHE A 232 -12.84 -4.47 -15.36
C PHE A 232 -14.17 -3.91 -15.84
N HIS A 233 -14.82 -4.63 -16.74
CA HIS A 233 -16.02 -4.17 -17.42
C HIS A 233 -17.24 -4.15 -16.48
N GLU A 234 -17.27 -3.14 -15.62
CA GLU A 234 -18.48 -2.73 -14.92
C GLU A 234 -19.58 -2.31 -15.92
N ASP A 235 -19.23 -2.01 -17.19
CA ASP A 235 -20.14 -1.60 -18.28
C ASP A 235 -20.16 -2.53 -19.52
N TYR A 236 -19.96 -3.85 -19.39
CA TYR A 236 -20.24 -4.76 -20.52
C TYR A 236 -21.70 -4.55 -20.98
N ILE A 237 -21.94 -4.19 -22.25
CA ILE A 237 -23.30 -3.89 -22.76
C ILE A 237 -24.26 -5.07 -22.59
N GLY A 238 -23.78 -6.32 -22.58
CA GLY A 238 -24.63 -7.46 -22.25
C GLY A 238 -25.14 -7.46 -20.80
N SER A 239 -24.52 -6.67 -19.91
CA SER A 239 -25.01 -6.37 -18.57
C SER A 239 -26.19 -5.40 -18.55
N TYR A 240 -26.46 -4.63 -19.62
CA TYR A 240 -27.72 -3.83 -19.72
C TYR A 240 -28.96 -4.73 -19.84
N PHE A 241 -28.80 -5.96 -20.35
CA PHE A 241 -29.87 -6.94 -20.49
C PHE A 241 -29.89 -7.99 -19.36
N SER A 242 -28.96 -7.87 -18.42
CA SER A 242 -28.85 -8.75 -17.25
C SER A 242 -28.96 -7.89 -16.01
N GLU A 243 -30.14 -7.91 -15.38
CA GLU A 243 -30.37 -7.29 -14.08
C GLU A 243 -29.35 -7.88 -13.09
N ARG A 244 -28.32 -7.09 -12.73
CA ARG A 244 -27.29 -7.55 -11.80
C ARG A 244 -27.96 -7.77 -10.45
N GLY A 245 -27.90 -9.00 -9.94
CA GLY A 245 -28.19 -9.25 -8.55
C GLY A 245 -27.16 -8.52 -7.67
N PRO A 246 -27.52 -8.11 -6.44
CA PRO A 246 -26.67 -7.34 -5.52
C PRO A 246 -25.42 -8.09 -4.98
N ARG A 247 -24.99 -9.19 -5.62
CA ARG A 247 -23.93 -10.10 -5.14
C ARG A 247 -22.73 -10.25 -6.09
N ASP A 248 -22.71 -9.54 -7.22
CA ASP A 248 -21.65 -9.72 -8.23
C ASP A 248 -20.66 -8.55 -8.22
N THR A 249 -19.38 -8.88 -7.98
CA THR A 249 -18.15 -8.06 -8.06
C THR A 249 -17.64 -7.50 -6.73
N THR A 250 -16.96 -8.36 -5.95
CA THR A 250 -15.93 -7.88 -5.02
C THR A 250 -14.62 -7.68 -5.78
N ALA A 251 -13.76 -6.77 -5.33
CA ALA A 251 -12.45 -6.53 -5.93
C ALA A 251 -11.62 -7.82 -6.10
N LEU A 252 -11.66 -8.73 -5.12
CA LEU A 252 -10.97 -10.02 -5.15
C LEU A 252 -11.44 -10.92 -6.31
N LEU A 253 -12.75 -11.02 -6.53
CA LEU A 253 -13.30 -11.82 -7.63
C LEU A 253 -12.91 -11.25 -8.99
N ASP A 254 -12.85 -9.93 -9.11
CA ASP A 254 -12.42 -9.26 -10.33
C ASP A 254 -10.92 -9.47 -10.60
N ILE A 255 -10.08 -9.37 -9.58
CA ILE A 255 -8.65 -9.72 -9.64
C ILE A 255 -8.49 -11.16 -10.13
N GLU A 256 -9.21 -12.11 -9.53
CA GLU A 256 -9.19 -13.52 -9.93
C GLU A 256 -9.65 -13.72 -11.40
N ARG A 257 -10.68 -12.98 -11.84
CA ARG A 257 -11.13 -13.01 -13.25
C ARG A 257 -10.04 -12.48 -14.20
N ALA A 258 -9.34 -11.40 -13.85
CA ALA A 258 -8.24 -10.87 -14.65
C ALA A 258 -7.09 -11.88 -14.75
N LEU A 259 -6.69 -12.49 -13.64
CA LEU A 259 -5.65 -13.53 -13.59
C LEU A 259 -6.03 -14.75 -14.44
N ASN A 260 -7.30 -15.19 -14.43
CA ASN A 260 -7.80 -16.24 -15.33
C ASN A 260 -7.67 -15.90 -16.83
N LYS A 261 -7.79 -14.62 -17.22
CA LYS A 261 -7.57 -14.19 -18.61
C LYS A 261 -6.09 -14.16 -18.93
N LEU A 262 -5.26 -13.72 -17.99
CA LEU A 262 -3.81 -13.70 -18.11
C LEU A 262 -3.27 -15.11 -18.39
N GLU A 263 -3.78 -16.13 -17.69
CA GLU A 263 -3.41 -17.52 -17.92
C GLU A 263 -3.64 -17.96 -19.39
N LYS A 264 -4.74 -17.51 -20.01
CA LYS A 264 -5.04 -17.79 -21.43
C LYS A 264 -4.08 -17.07 -22.38
N VAL A 265 -3.63 -15.87 -22.02
CA VAL A 265 -2.62 -15.12 -22.78
C VAL A 265 -1.26 -15.81 -22.64
N ALA A 266 -0.88 -16.18 -21.43
CA ALA A 266 0.35 -16.90 -21.11
C ALA A 266 0.46 -18.21 -21.90
N LEU A 267 -0.60 -19.03 -21.91
CA LEU A 267 -0.67 -20.27 -22.69
C LEU A 267 -0.38 -20.04 -24.19
N LYS A 268 -0.99 -19.02 -24.79
CA LYS A 268 -0.81 -18.70 -26.21
C LYS A 268 0.59 -18.16 -26.50
N ARG A 269 1.12 -17.31 -25.62
CA ARG A 269 2.44 -16.71 -25.80
C ARG A 269 3.55 -17.73 -25.61
N ARG A 270 3.44 -18.59 -24.59
CA ARG A 270 4.40 -19.68 -24.35
C ARG A 270 4.50 -20.62 -25.54
N ALA A 271 3.38 -20.95 -26.18
CA ALA A 271 3.39 -21.78 -27.40
C ALA A 271 4.14 -21.13 -28.59
N LYS A 272 4.31 -19.80 -28.59
CA LYS A 272 5.01 -19.04 -29.64
C LYS A 272 6.46 -18.73 -29.30
N ILE A 273 6.72 -18.29 -28.06
CA ILE A 273 8.02 -17.73 -27.64
C ILE A 273 8.82 -18.75 -26.79
N GLY A 274 8.14 -19.68 -26.12
CA GLY A 274 8.78 -20.73 -25.31
C GLY A 274 9.10 -20.36 -23.87
N ARG A 275 8.95 -19.08 -23.47
CA ARG A 275 9.20 -18.58 -22.10
C ARG A 275 7.91 -18.13 -21.37
N PRO A 276 7.86 -18.20 -20.03
CA PRO A 276 6.73 -17.69 -19.25
C PRO A 276 6.59 -16.16 -19.34
N LEU A 277 5.42 -15.65 -18.99
CA LEU A 277 5.23 -14.23 -18.69
C LEU A 277 5.74 -13.91 -17.29
N VAL A 278 6.18 -12.68 -17.04
CA VAL A 278 6.60 -12.25 -15.70
C VAL A 278 5.65 -11.17 -15.19
N VAL A 279 5.12 -11.36 -13.98
CA VAL A 279 4.29 -10.37 -13.30
C VAL A 279 4.98 -9.94 -12.00
N ILE A 280 5.33 -8.67 -11.92
CA ILE A 280 6.04 -8.08 -10.79
C ILE A 280 5.04 -7.26 -9.97
N ILE A 281 4.86 -7.64 -8.70
CA ILE A 281 4.06 -6.89 -7.74
C ILE A 281 5.01 -6.24 -6.74
N ASN A 282 5.16 -4.93 -6.89
CA ASN A 282 6.06 -4.12 -6.07
C ASN A 282 5.38 -3.66 -4.78
N GLN A 283 6.16 -3.45 -3.72
CA GLN A 283 5.70 -2.91 -2.43
C GLN A 283 4.59 -3.74 -1.75
N MET A 284 4.72 -5.07 -1.73
CA MET A 284 3.75 -5.98 -1.11
C MET A 284 3.47 -5.66 0.37
N HIS A 285 4.43 -5.06 1.07
CA HIS A 285 4.27 -4.59 2.46
C HIS A 285 3.19 -3.51 2.65
N LEU A 286 2.72 -2.86 1.58
CA LEU A 286 1.62 -1.89 1.65
C LEU A 286 0.24 -2.55 1.78
N ILE A 287 0.13 -3.85 1.48
CA ILE A 287 -1.09 -4.62 1.77
C ILE A 287 -1.27 -4.62 3.29
N ARG A 288 -2.51 -4.45 3.75
CA ARG A 288 -2.78 -4.45 5.20
C ARG A 288 -2.74 -5.86 5.74
N ASP A 289 -2.34 -5.98 7.00
CA ASP A 289 -2.46 -7.23 7.77
C ASP A 289 -3.86 -7.33 8.38
N ASP A 290 -4.88 -7.18 7.54
CA ASP A 290 -6.30 -7.40 7.83
C ASP A 290 -6.82 -8.60 7.01
N GLU A 291 -8.08 -8.99 7.21
CA GLU A 291 -8.64 -10.18 6.54
C GLU A 291 -8.63 -10.01 5.01
N ASP A 292 -9.04 -8.85 4.50
CA ASP A 292 -9.03 -8.52 3.06
C ASP A 292 -7.62 -8.61 2.45
N GLY A 293 -6.61 -8.07 3.12
CA GLY A 293 -5.22 -8.15 2.68
C GLY A 293 -4.63 -9.55 2.74
N LYS A 294 -4.99 -10.34 3.77
CA LYS A 294 -4.59 -11.75 3.88
C LYS A 294 -5.21 -12.61 2.80
N ASP A 295 -6.48 -12.38 2.46
CA ASP A 295 -7.18 -13.06 1.38
C ASP A 295 -6.56 -12.72 0.02
N LEU A 296 -6.18 -11.46 -0.20
CA LEU A 296 -5.47 -11.06 -1.42
C LEU A 296 -4.11 -11.75 -1.55
N ILE A 297 -3.28 -11.76 -0.49
CA ILE A 297 -1.98 -12.43 -0.53
C ILE A 297 -2.15 -13.92 -0.80
N GLU A 298 -3.14 -14.55 -0.19
CA GLU A 298 -3.44 -15.97 -0.41
C GLU A 298 -3.85 -16.26 -1.86
N LEU A 299 -4.76 -15.44 -2.42
CA LEU A 299 -5.17 -15.54 -3.82
C LEU A 299 -3.96 -15.45 -4.77
N LEU A 300 -3.11 -14.44 -4.56
CA LEU A 300 -1.90 -14.24 -5.36
C LEU A 300 -0.93 -15.41 -5.23
N GLN A 301 -0.75 -15.92 -4.01
CA GLN A 301 0.16 -17.04 -3.74
C GLN A 301 -0.34 -18.34 -4.38
N GLN A 302 -1.62 -18.68 -4.24
CA GLN A 302 -2.21 -19.87 -4.86
C GLN A 302 -2.01 -19.84 -6.38
N ARG A 303 -2.19 -18.66 -6.99
CA ARG A 303 -1.95 -18.43 -8.42
C ARG A 303 -0.47 -18.54 -8.79
N ALA A 304 0.43 -18.00 -7.97
CA ALA A 304 1.87 -18.12 -8.15
C ALA A 304 2.31 -19.59 -8.13
N GLU A 305 1.85 -20.38 -7.16
CA GLU A 305 2.14 -21.82 -7.06
C GLU A 305 1.67 -22.60 -8.30
N GLN A 306 0.43 -22.34 -8.75
CA GLN A 306 -0.14 -22.98 -9.93
C GLN A 306 0.62 -22.62 -11.22
N TRP A 307 0.97 -21.34 -11.39
CA TRP A 307 1.65 -20.86 -12.60
C TRP A 307 3.14 -21.24 -12.64
N ALA A 308 3.80 -21.29 -11.48
CA ALA A 308 5.13 -21.85 -11.34
C ALA A 308 5.13 -23.34 -11.72
N ALA A 309 4.19 -24.14 -11.21
CA ALA A 309 4.08 -25.56 -11.54
C ALA A 309 3.82 -25.84 -13.03
N SER A 310 3.09 -24.94 -13.70
CA SER A 310 2.76 -25.06 -15.12
C SER A 310 3.73 -24.34 -16.05
N ASN A 311 4.72 -23.59 -15.55
CA ASN A 311 5.66 -22.76 -16.31
C ASN A 311 4.95 -21.76 -17.25
N LEU A 312 3.87 -21.14 -16.79
CA LEU A 312 3.09 -20.18 -17.59
C LEU A 312 3.41 -18.73 -17.23
N VAL A 313 3.47 -18.44 -15.94
CA VAL A 313 3.72 -17.09 -15.40
C VAL A 313 4.65 -17.21 -14.19
N THR A 314 5.69 -16.41 -14.17
CA THR A 314 6.57 -16.22 -13.01
C THR A 314 6.11 -14.98 -12.26
N MET A 315 5.61 -15.15 -11.03
CA MET A 315 5.29 -14.02 -10.16
C MET A 315 6.52 -13.57 -9.37
N VAL A 316 6.73 -12.26 -9.28
CA VAL A 316 7.79 -11.66 -8.45
C VAL A 316 7.15 -10.71 -7.45
N PHE A 317 7.20 -11.08 -6.17
CA PHE A 317 6.75 -10.26 -5.05
C PHE A 317 7.93 -9.46 -4.52
N ASN A 318 7.84 -8.13 -4.43
CA ASN A 318 8.87 -7.31 -3.76
C ASN A 318 8.31 -6.69 -2.48
N SER A 319 8.95 -6.96 -1.35
CA SER A 319 8.57 -6.47 -0.02
C SER A 319 9.74 -5.84 0.72
N ASP A 320 9.44 -4.83 1.53
CA ASP A 320 10.40 -4.24 2.47
C ASP A 320 10.31 -4.91 3.84
N ASP A 321 9.11 -5.38 4.21
CA ASP A 321 8.80 -5.92 5.53
C ASP A 321 8.82 -7.47 5.55
N TYR A 322 9.15 -8.01 6.73
CA TYR A 322 9.23 -9.46 6.98
C TYR A 322 7.87 -10.16 7.07
N TRP A 323 6.80 -9.46 7.46
CA TRP A 323 5.49 -10.09 7.67
C TRP A 323 4.93 -10.74 6.38
N VAL A 324 5.23 -10.17 5.21
CA VAL A 324 4.85 -10.73 3.91
C VAL A 324 5.52 -12.10 3.70
N TYR A 325 6.81 -12.22 4.06
CA TYR A 325 7.52 -13.49 4.00
C TYR A 325 6.90 -14.51 4.95
N GLU A 326 6.60 -14.12 6.19
CA GLU A 326 5.98 -15.00 7.18
C GLU A 326 4.63 -15.54 6.71
N ARG A 327 3.80 -14.70 6.08
CA ARG A 327 2.51 -15.12 5.51
C ARG A 327 2.70 -16.09 4.35
N LEU A 328 3.57 -15.75 3.39
CA LEU A 328 3.83 -16.60 2.22
C LEU A 328 4.49 -17.93 2.61
N LYS A 329 5.29 -17.99 3.68
CA LYS A 329 5.97 -19.23 4.10
C LYS A 329 5.02 -20.41 4.35
N GLN A 330 3.75 -20.15 4.67
CA GLN A 330 2.76 -21.19 4.98
C GLN A 330 2.40 -22.08 3.80
N LEU A 331 2.33 -21.53 2.59
CA LEU A 331 1.94 -22.24 1.36
C LEU A 331 3.09 -22.32 0.33
N ALA A 332 4.33 -22.01 0.74
CA ALA A 332 5.49 -21.91 -0.12
C ALA A 332 6.10 -23.29 -0.44
N THR A 333 5.71 -23.87 -1.58
CA THR A 333 6.35 -25.07 -2.15
C THR A 333 7.36 -24.70 -3.22
N ARG A 334 7.06 -23.67 -4.04
CA ARG A 334 7.90 -23.23 -5.17
C ARG A 334 8.47 -21.82 -5.01
N MET A 335 8.27 -21.21 -3.84
CA MET A 335 8.78 -19.87 -3.57
C MET A 335 10.30 -19.89 -3.37
N GLU A 336 11.00 -19.01 -4.07
CA GLU A 336 12.40 -18.70 -3.78
C GLU A 336 12.53 -17.29 -3.20
N VAL A 337 13.36 -17.15 -2.16
CA VAL A 337 13.53 -15.88 -1.47
C VAL A 337 14.89 -15.31 -1.81
N LEU A 338 14.90 -14.14 -2.47
CA LEU A 338 16.11 -13.38 -2.75
C LEU A 338 16.21 -12.24 -1.73
N SER A 339 17.25 -12.27 -0.89
CA SER A 339 17.49 -11.21 0.09
C SER A 339 18.44 -10.16 -0.48
N ILE A 340 17.94 -8.94 -0.61
CA ILE A 340 18.69 -7.81 -1.17
C ILE A 340 19.05 -6.87 -0.02
N THR A 341 20.29 -6.96 0.42
CA THR A 341 20.81 -6.21 1.56
C THR A 341 21.60 -4.98 1.12
N ASP A 342 22.12 -4.25 2.10
CA ASP A 342 23.08 -3.16 1.91
C ASP A 342 24.32 -3.64 1.13
N LEU A 343 24.93 -2.75 0.36
CA LEU A 343 26.12 -3.10 -0.40
C LEU A 343 27.32 -3.41 0.52
N PRO A 344 28.11 -4.44 0.19
CA PRO A 344 29.42 -4.64 0.81
C PRO A 344 30.31 -3.40 0.63
N LYS A 345 31.24 -3.17 1.56
CA LYS A 345 32.12 -1.97 1.58
C LYS A 345 32.69 -1.62 0.21
N ASN A 346 33.32 -2.58 -0.46
CA ASN A 346 33.97 -2.36 -1.77
C ASN A 346 32.99 -1.84 -2.83
N LEU A 347 31.79 -2.42 -2.90
CA LEU A 347 30.75 -2.02 -3.84
C LEU A 347 30.11 -0.69 -3.43
N ALA A 348 29.95 -0.44 -2.13
CA ALA A 348 29.41 0.81 -1.60
C ALA A 348 30.33 2.00 -1.89
N THR A 349 31.64 1.87 -1.69
CA THR A 349 32.62 2.92 -2.00
C THR A 349 32.72 3.18 -3.49
N ALA A 350 32.66 2.13 -4.31
CA ALA A 350 32.62 2.26 -5.77
C ALA A 350 31.33 2.97 -6.23
N ALA A 351 30.18 2.60 -5.64
CA ALA A 351 28.90 3.24 -5.89
C ALA A 351 28.93 4.74 -5.57
N LEU A 352 29.44 5.09 -4.39
CA LEU A 352 29.56 6.47 -3.95
C LEU A 352 30.45 7.31 -4.89
N ARG A 353 31.60 6.76 -5.30
CA ARG A 353 32.47 7.40 -6.31
C ARG A 353 31.73 7.64 -7.62
N ASN A 354 31.03 6.62 -8.13
CA ASN A 354 30.28 6.72 -9.38
C ASN A 354 29.15 7.76 -9.29
N TYR A 355 28.42 7.80 -8.16
CA TYR A 355 27.39 8.80 -7.94
C TYR A 355 27.96 10.20 -7.86
N ARG A 356 29.08 10.39 -7.16
CA ARG A 356 29.73 11.70 -7.06
C ARG A 356 30.18 12.20 -8.42
N HIS A 357 30.87 11.36 -9.19
CA HIS A 357 31.31 11.69 -10.54
C HIS A 357 30.11 12.00 -11.45
N ARG A 358 28.99 11.26 -11.32
CA ARG A 358 27.77 11.52 -12.11
C ARG A 358 27.15 12.89 -11.84
N TYR A 359 27.07 13.31 -10.57
CA TYR A 359 26.38 14.55 -10.20
C TYR A 359 27.28 15.78 -10.27
N PHE A 360 28.57 15.65 -9.94
CA PHE A 360 29.50 16.77 -9.81
C PHE A 360 30.75 16.65 -10.70
N GLY A 361 31.01 15.49 -11.32
CA GLY A 361 32.24 15.25 -12.07
C GLY A 361 33.49 15.17 -11.19
N GLU A 362 33.31 14.88 -9.89
CA GLU A 362 34.38 14.86 -8.90
C GLU A 362 34.76 13.43 -8.49
N ASP A 363 36.06 13.19 -8.36
CA ASP A 363 36.62 11.96 -7.81
C ASP A 363 37.01 12.14 -6.34
N LEU A 364 36.46 11.29 -5.48
CA LEU A 364 36.72 11.31 -4.05
C LEU A 364 37.97 10.51 -3.69
N SER A 365 38.72 11.01 -2.71
CA SER A 365 39.82 10.26 -2.09
C SER A 365 39.29 8.99 -1.41
N ASN A 366 40.13 7.95 -1.33
CA ASN A 366 39.77 6.70 -0.64
C ASN A 366 39.43 6.95 0.83
N GLU A 367 40.17 7.84 1.50
CA GLU A 367 39.94 8.20 2.90
C GLU A 367 38.55 8.81 3.11
N THR A 368 38.12 9.73 2.24
CA THR A 368 36.78 10.33 2.34
C THR A 368 35.68 9.30 2.06
N LEU A 369 35.90 8.39 1.10
CA LEU A 369 34.94 7.31 0.82
C LEU A 369 34.78 6.37 2.02
N GLU A 370 35.87 6.01 2.69
CA GLU A 370 35.84 5.18 3.90
C GLU A 370 35.15 5.90 5.04
N GLN A 371 35.50 7.17 5.30
CA GLN A 371 34.84 7.97 6.34
C GLN A 371 33.33 8.10 6.14
N ILE A 372 32.86 8.23 4.89
CA ILE A 372 31.44 8.26 4.58
C ILE A 372 30.82 6.89 4.83
N TYR A 373 31.44 5.82 4.32
CA TYR A 373 30.95 4.45 4.51
C TYR A 373 30.78 4.11 5.99
N ASP A 374 31.76 4.45 6.82
CA ASP A 374 31.74 4.16 8.26
C ASP A 374 30.60 4.88 9.01
N ARG A 375 30.04 5.96 8.44
CA ARG A 375 28.92 6.71 9.03
C ARG A 375 27.56 6.27 8.51
N VAL A 376 27.42 5.93 7.23
CA VAL A 376 26.11 5.64 6.61
C VAL A 376 25.89 4.19 6.18
N GLY A 377 26.96 3.39 6.13
CA GLY A 377 26.93 2.02 5.65
C GLY A 377 26.68 1.87 4.15
N GLY A 378 26.28 0.67 3.74
CA GLY A 378 26.11 0.29 2.32
C GLY A 378 24.75 0.61 1.69
N ARG A 379 23.88 1.36 2.36
CA ARG A 379 22.52 1.60 1.88
C ARG A 379 22.49 2.58 0.73
N LEU A 380 22.03 2.12 -0.43
CA LEU A 380 22.03 2.89 -1.67
C LEU A 380 21.30 4.24 -1.56
N ASN A 381 20.17 4.28 -0.85
CA ASN A 381 19.44 5.54 -0.67
C ASN A 381 20.27 6.59 0.10
N PHE A 382 21.00 6.16 1.14
CA PHE A 382 21.89 7.06 1.89
C PHE A 382 23.09 7.49 1.06
N LEU A 383 23.75 6.55 0.38
CA LEU A 383 24.88 6.85 -0.51
C LEU A 383 24.50 7.85 -1.62
N ASN A 384 23.31 7.68 -2.21
CA ASN A 384 22.80 8.59 -3.23
C ASN A 384 22.48 9.99 -2.66
N ARG A 385 21.87 10.05 -1.47
CA ARG A 385 21.61 11.33 -0.78
C ARG A 385 22.90 12.07 -0.47
N VAL A 386 23.92 11.36 0.06
CA VAL A 386 25.23 11.94 0.37
C VAL A 386 25.92 12.42 -0.90
N ALA A 387 25.96 11.62 -1.97
CA ALA A 387 26.63 11.97 -3.22
C ALA A 387 26.09 13.26 -3.88
N LYS A 388 24.80 13.55 -3.70
CA LYS A 388 24.12 14.76 -4.21
C LYS A 388 24.40 16.02 -3.41
N SER A 389 24.91 15.90 -2.19
CA SER A 389 25.12 17.05 -1.31
C SER A 389 26.46 17.73 -1.60
N ASN A 390 26.54 19.04 -1.36
CA ASN A 390 27.80 19.77 -1.43
C ASN A 390 28.74 19.37 -0.28
N ASP A 391 28.19 19.22 0.93
CA ASP A 391 28.92 18.77 2.12
C ASP A 391 28.48 17.35 2.50
N MET A 392 29.26 16.37 2.05
CA MET A 392 28.95 14.95 2.23
C MET A 392 29.01 14.52 3.71
N LEU A 393 29.98 15.03 4.47
CA LEU A 393 30.16 14.64 5.87
C LEU A 393 29.06 15.23 6.75
N ALA A 394 28.71 16.50 6.56
CA ALA A 394 27.56 17.11 7.24
C ALA A 394 26.25 16.37 6.93
N THR A 395 26.09 15.90 5.68
CA THR A 395 24.90 15.11 5.28
C THR A 395 24.86 13.74 5.95
N CYS A 396 26.01 13.10 6.20
CA CYS A 396 26.05 11.86 6.97
C CYS A 396 25.55 12.09 8.41
N ASP A 397 25.98 13.18 9.03
CA ASP A 397 25.53 13.55 10.37
C ASP A 397 24.04 13.91 10.40
N GLU A 398 23.54 14.60 9.36
CA GLU A 398 22.12 14.88 9.18
C GLU A 398 21.30 13.59 9.07
N ILE A 399 21.76 12.60 8.29
CA ILE A 399 21.08 11.29 8.16
C ILE A 399 20.97 10.62 9.53
N LYS A 400 22.06 10.54 10.30
CA LYS A 400 22.02 10.01 11.67
C LYS A 400 21.03 10.77 12.56
N GLN A 401 21.02 12.11 12.49
CA GLN A 401 20.09 12.92 13.29
C GLN A 401 18.63 12.73 12.88
N VAL A 402 18.34 12.53 11.60
CA VAL A 402 16.99 12.20 11.12
C VAL A 402 16.53 10.85 11.66
N GLU A 403 17.36 9.81 11.57
CA GLU A 403 17.04 8.48 12.12
C GLU A 403 16.85 8.54 13.65
N LYS A 404 17.73 9.25 14.37
CA LYS A 404 17.61 9.48 15.81
C LYS A 404 16.30 10.19 16.15
N THR A 405 15.98 11.28 15.45
CA THR A 405 14.75 12.05 15.67
C THR A 405 13.52 11.22 15.39
N TRP A 406 13.54 10.40 14.32
CA TRP A 406 12.47 9.47 14.00
C TRP A 406 12.24 8.46 15.13
N PHE A 407 13.30 7.79 15.60
CA PHE A 407 13.19 6.85 16.72
C PHE A 407 12.68 7.51 18.00
N LEU A 408 13.20 8.66 18.39
CA LEU A 408 12.76 9.38 19.59
C LEU A 408 11.30 9.82 19.48
N ASN A 409 10.85 10.30 18.32
CA ASN A 409 9.45 10.70 18.12
C ASN A 409 8.48 9.51 18.24
N GLN A 410 8.91 8.30 17.88
CA GLN A 410 8.08 7.10 17.95
C GLN A 410 8.16 6.37 19.29
N CYS A 411 9.30 6.43 19.99
CA CYS A 411 9.63 5.52 21.08
C CYS A 411 10.28 6.19 22.31
N TRP A 412 10.07 7.49 22.55
CA TRP A 412 10.61 8.12 23.76
C TRP A 412 9.90 7.69 25.04
N ILE A 413 10.71 7.46 26.08
CA ILE A 413 10.31 7.03 27.41
C ILE A 413 10.17 8.23 28.37
N LEU A 414 9.15 8.22 29.22
CA LEU A 414 8.78 9.38 30.05
C LEU A 414 9.35 9.36 31.48
N GLY A 415 9.86 8.23 31.97
CA GLY A 415 10.38 8.11 33.34
C GLY A 415 9.29 7.93 34.39
N GLU A 416 9.65 8.18 35.65
CA GLU A 416 8.75 8.02 36.82
C GLU A 416 7.55 8.98 36.78
N GLU A 417 7.72 10.15 36.18
CA GLU A 417 6.70 11.21 36.09
C GLU A 417 5.60 10.93 35.06
N MET A 418 5.61 9.76 34.39
CA MET A 418 4.57 9.43 33.41
C MET A 418 3.19 9.31 34.08
N ASP A 419 2.18 9.83 33.38
CA ASP A 419 0.78 9.66 33.74
C ASP A 419 0.30 8.23 33.44
N ASP A 420 -0.76 7.79 34.11
CA ASP A 420 -1.32 6.45 33.96
C ASP A 420 -2.03 6.29 32.61
N ASP A 421 -2.55 7.40 32.04
CA ASP A 421 -3.27 7.43 30.76
C ASP A 421 -2.39 7.13 29.54
N VAL A 422 -1.06 7.25 29.66
CA VAL A 422 -0.11 7.03 28.54
C VAL A 422 0.53 5.64 28.56
N MET A 423 0.01 4.73 29.39
CA MET A 423 0.60 3.43 29.67
C MET A 423 0.82 2.54 28.42
N ASP A 424 -0.12 2.50 27.47
CA ASP A 424 0.06 1.71 26.23
C ASP A 424 1.19 2.25 25.34
N GLN A 425 1.28 3.57 25.21
CA GLN A 425 2.35 4.23 24.46
C GLN A 425 3.71 4.04 25.16
N GLN A 426 3.74 4.03 26.49
CA GLN A 426 4.97 3.79 27.25
C GLN A 426 5.40 2.32 27.24
N LYS A 427 4.47 1.36 27.19
CA LYS A 427 4.80 -0.05 26.92
C LYS A 427 5.47 -0.22 25.55
N TRP A 428 4.93 0.45 24.54
CA TRP A 428 5.50 0.47 23.19
C TRP A 428 6.91 1.07 23.18
N ALA A 429 7.07 2.27 23.75
CA ALA A 429 8.34 2.97 23.81
C ALA A 429 9.39 2.18 24.61
N ALA A 430 9.04 1.71 25.81
CA ALA A 430 9.94 0.94 26.67
C ALA A 430 10.41 -0.35 25.99
N ALA A 431 9.51 -1.11 25.34
CA ALA A 431 9.89 -2.32 24.63
C ALA A 431 10.90 -2.05 23.49
N ALA A 432 10.66 -1.01 22.69
CA ALA A 432 11.57 -0.60 21.62
C ALA A 432 12.93 -0.14 22.18
N VAL A 433 12.93 0.66 23.24
CA VAL A 433 14.15 1.18 23.88
C VAL A 433 14.96 0.08 24.57
N VAL A 434 14.30 -0.90 25.21
CA VAL A 434 14.96 -2.06 25.80
C VAL A 434 15.65 -2.89 24.71
N LEU A 435 14.99 -3.12 23.56
CA LEU A 435 15.61 -3.80 22.43
C LEU A 435 16.80 -3.02 21.85
N ALA A 436 16.67 -1.71 21.67
CA ALA A 436 17.76 -0.85 21.22
C ALA A 436 18.96 -0.90 22.18
N THR A 437 18.70 -0.85 23.50
CA THR A 437 19.72 -0.97 24.54
C THR A 437 20.41 -2.32 24.49
N ALA A 438 19.65 -3.41 24.33
CA ALA A 438 20.21 -4.75 24.21
C ALA A 438 21.10 -4.91 22.97
N LEU A 439 20.74 -4.31 21.83
CA LEU A 439 21.59 -4.32 20.63
C LEU A 439 22.92 -3.59 20.82
N VAL A 440 22.91 -2.44 21.51
CA VAL A 440 24.12 -1.70 21.87
C VAL A 440 24.97 -2.49 22.87
N ASP A 441 24.35 -3.13 23.86
CA ASP A 441 25.06 -3.98 24.82
C ASP A 441 25.68 -5.20 24.12
N LYS A 442 24.97 -5.81 23.16
CA LYS A 442 25.48 -6.91 22.35
C LYS A 442 26.71 -6.52 21.54
N GLU A 443 26.75 -5.30 21.00
CA GLU A 443 27.92 -4.75 20.30
C GLU A 443 29.17 -4.83 21.20
N SER A 444 29.06 -4.34 22.44
CA SER A 444 30.17 -4.34 23.39
C SER A 444 30.62 -5.76 23.78
N VAL A 445 29.69 -6.71 23.86
CA VAL A 445 29.98 -8.12 24.14
C VAL A 445 30.70 -8.78 22.95
N MET A 446 30.27 -8.47 21.71
CA MET A 446 30.93 -8.97 20.50
C MET A 446 32.37 -8.47 20.41
N GLU A 447 32.58 -7.17 20.65
CA GLU A 447 33.91 -6.56 20.68
C GLU A 447 34.81 -7.20 21.77
N ALA A 448 34.27 -7.42 22.98
CA ALA A 448 35.00 -8.08 24.06
C ALA A 448 35.33 -9.56 23.78
N ALA A 449 34.48 -10.26 23.02
CA ALA A 449 34.69 -11.65 22.60
C ALA A 449 35.66 -11.81 21.42
N GLY A 450 36.24 -10.71 20.92
CA GLY A 450 37.11 -10.72 19.74
C GLY A 450 36.38 -10.93 18.42
N SER A 451 35.04 -10.89 18.41
CA SER A 451 34.22 -10.88 17.20
C SER A 451 34.15 -9.46 16.66
N SER A 452 34.72 -9.22 15.48
CA SER A 452 34.72 -7.89 14.90
C SER A 452 33.31 -7.49 14.43
N THR A 453 32.85 -6.31 14.86
CA THR A 453 31.66 -5.62 14.32
C THR A 453 31.91 -5.03 12.93
N TYR A 454 33.13 -5.25 12.42
CA TYR A 454 33.62 -4.76 11.14
C TYR A 454 34.43 -5.83 10.41
N ASP A 455 34.00 -6.18 9.21
CA ASP A 455 34.76 -6.99 8.28
C ASP A 455 35.37 -6.08 7.20
N PRO A 456 36.68 -6.16 6.90
CA PRO A 456 37.30 -5.34 5.85
C PRO A 456 36.68 -5.48 4.45
N VAL A 457 36.08 -6.64 4.14
CA VAL A 457 35.49 -6.98 2.84
C VAL A 457 33.97 -6.76 2.85
N VAL A 458 33.29 -7.29 3.87
CA VAL A 458 31.82 -7.19 3.98
C VAL A 458 31.41 -5.80 4.49
N GLY A 459 32.17 -5.24 5.42
CA GLY A 459 31.94 -3.96 6.08
C GLY A 459 31.25 -4.10 7.43
N HIS A 460 30.28 -3.24 7.73
CA HIS A 460 29.58 -3.26 9.02
C HIS A 460 28.76 -4.53 9.24
N VAL A 461 29.06 -5.24 10.34
CA VAL A 461 28.27 -6.36 10.84
C VAL A 461 27.48 -5.86 12.05
N LEU A 462 26.20 -5.53 11.82
CA LEU A 462 25.33 -5.05 12.87
C LEU A 462 25.00 -6.17 13.88
N PRO A 463 24.98 -5.87 15.20
CA PRO A 463 24.46 -6.79 16.19
C PRO A 463 23.02 -7.18 15.89
N SER A 464 22.67 -8.44 16.09
CA SER A 464 21.32 -8.94 15.88
C SER A 464 20.94 -10.00 16.89
N TYR A 465 19.65 -10.14 17.21
CA TYR A 465 19.10 -11.23 18.02
C TYR A 465 18.15 -12.09 17.18
N ALA A 466 18.00 -13.36 17.51
CA ALA A 466 16.96 -14.16 16.88
C ALA A 466 15.58 -13.58 17.26
N LEU A 467 14.59 -13.70 16.39
CA LEU A 467 13.27 -13.09 16.57
C LEU A 467 12.64 -13.43 17.93
N HIS A 468 12.70 -14.70 18.35
CA HIS A 468 12.18 -15.14 19.64
C HIS A 468 12.95 -14.53 20.83
N GLU A 469 14.27 -14.35 20.72
CA GLU A 469 15.09 -13.69 21.76
C GLU A 469 14.76 -12.20 21.83
N ALA A 470 14.60 -11.53 20.69
CA ALA A 470 14.19 -10.14 20.63
C ALA A 470 12.81 -9.96 21.30
N GLN A 471 11.86 -10.86 21.03
CA GLN A 471 10.54 -10.86 21.67
C GLN A 471 10.64 -11.10 23.18
N GLN A 472 11.55 -11.95 23.65
CA GLN A 472 11.82 -12.17 25.07
C GLN A 472 12.40 -10.92 25.73
N ILE A 473 13.39 -10.28 25.11
CA ILE A 473 14.02 -9.03 25.60
C ILE A 473 12.97 -7.93 25.72
N MET A 474 12.10 -7.79 24.72
CA MET A 474 11.04 -6.80 24.70
C MET A 474 9.90 -7.08 25.68
N THR A 475 9.78 -8.34 26.16
CA THR A 475 8.63 -8.85 26.91
C THR A 475 7.27 -8.73 26.19
N ARG A 476 7.28 -8.34 24.90
CA ARG A 476 6.12 -8.07 24.04
C ARG A 476 6.38 -8.59 22.64
N ALA A 477 5.83 -9.77 22.36
CA ALA A 477 6.05 -10.46 21.09
C ALA A 477 5.34 -9.81 19.89
N ASP A 478 4.28 -9.05 20.14
CA ASP A 478 3.42 -8.43 19.15
C ASP A 478 4.00 -7.15 18.53
N PHE A 479 4.88 -6.43 19.26
CA PHE A 479 5.41 -5.14 18.82
C PHE A 479 6.51 -5.23 17.76
N VAL A 480 7.31 -6.30 17.75
CA VAL A 480 8.50 -6.41 16.89
C VAL A 480 8.18 -6.25 15.40
N ARG A 481 7.03 -6.76 14.93
CA ARG A 481 6.59 -6.63 13.53
C ARG A 481 6.17 -5.20 13.18
N ALA A 482 5.51 -4.51 14.11
CA ALA A 482 5.11 -3.12 13.90
C ALA A 482 6.34 -2.19 13.90
N LEU A 483 7.34 -2.51 14.74
CA LEU A 483 8.62 -1.80 14.77
C LEU A 483 9.45 -2.01 13.47
N ASP A 484 9.39 -3.20 12.87
CA ASP A 484 9.94 -3.50 11.53
C ASP A 484 9.28 -2.62 10.45
N ARG A 485 7.95 -2.56 10.43
CA ARG A 485 7.16 -1.72 9.50
C ARG A 485 7.50 -0.22 9.59
N LEU A 486 7.81 0.27 10.79
CA LEU A 486 8.25 1.66 11.00
C LEU A 486 9.70 1.92 10.59
N ASN A 487 10.42 0.89 10.12
CA ASN A 487 11.85 0.93 9.78
C ASN A 487 12.73 1.37 10.96
N LEU A 488 12.33 1.05 12.20
CA LEU A 488 13.16 1.27 13.40
C LEU A 488 14.12 0.10 13.62
N PHE A 489 13.58 -1.10 13.45
CA PHE A 489 14.32 -2.35 13.44
C PHE A 489 14.12 -3.01 12.08
N SER A 490 14.94 -4.00 11.76
CA SER A 490 14.73 -4.86 10.60
C SER A 490 14.80 -6.31 11.00
N ILE A 491 13.85 -7.11 10.49
CA ILE A 491 13.86 -8.56 10.57
C ILE A 491 14.38 -9.13 9.24
N THR A 492 15.55 -9.75 9.31
CA THR A 492 16.17 -10.41 8.15
C THR A 492 15.44 -11.70 7.76
N LYS A 493 15.72 -12.26 6.57
CA LYS A 493 15.16 -13.54 6.11
C LYS A 493 15.41 -14.71 7.08
N ASP A 494 16.50 -14.65 7.85
CA ASP A 494 16.90 -15.67 8.82
C ASP A 494 16.28 -15.41 10.21
N ALA A 495 15.23 -14.58 10.24
CA ALA A 495 14.53 -14.14 11.44
C ALA A 495 15.46 -13.52 12.50
N GLN A 496 16.49 -12.78 12.06
CA GLN A 496 17.35 -11.99 12.94
C GLN A 496 16.88 -10.53 12.98
N VAL A 497 16.70 -10.00 14.18
CA VAL A 497 16.28 -8.62 14.46
C VAL A 497 17.50 -7.77 14.76
N ARG A 498 17.66 -6.68 14.03
CA ARG A 498 18.75 -5.71 14.17
C ARG A 498 18.23 -4.29 14.01
N ALA A 499 19.08 -3.29 14.26
CA ALA A 499 18.78 -1.91 13.87
C ALA A 499 18.50 -1.84 12.36
N SER A 500 17.57 -1.00 11.94
CA SER A 500 17.18 -0.92 10.52
C SER A 500 18.33 -0.50 9.60
N SER A 501 19.31 0.22 10.13
CA SER A 501 20.45 0.74 9.38
C SER A 501 21.65 1.04 10.27
N VAL A 502 22.82 1.26 9.64
CA VAL A 502 24.03 1.74 10.36
C VAL A 502 23.77 3.08 11.05
N PRO A 503 23.22 4.12 10.40
CA PRO A 503 22.84 5.37 11.08
C PRO A 503 21.88 5.18 12.26
N MET A 504 20.90 4.26 12.14
CA MET A 504 19.97 3.96 13.23
C MET A 504 20.71 3.31 14.43
N HIS A 505 21.62 2.37 14.17
CA HIS A 505 22.44 1.77 15.23
C HIS A 505 23.34 2.80 15.92
N LEU A 506 23.96 3.71 15.14
CA LEU A 506 24.73 4.83 15.69
C LEU A 506 23.85 5.79 16.51
N ALA A 507 22.60 6.00 16.11
CA ALA A 507 21.63 6.75 16.90
C ALA A 507 21.30 6.05 18.23
N PHE A 508 21.14 4.72 18.24
CA PHE A 508 20.95 3.95 19.48
C PHE A 508 22.14 4.11 20.42
N ARG A 509 23.37 4.00 19.90
CA ARG A 509 24.59 4.23 20.69
C ARG A 509 24.59 5.62 21.35
N GLU A 510 24.22 6.66 20.59
CA GLU A 510 24.15 8.03 21.11
C GLU A 510 23.06 8.22 22.16
N ILE A 511 21.92 7.55 22.02
CA ILE A 511 20.82 7.59 22.99
C ILE A 511 21.22 6.88 24.29
N VAL A 512 21.73 5.64 24.19
CA VAL A 512 22.11 4.82 25.34
C VAL A 512 23.28 5.43 26.12
N ALA A 513 24.17 6.15 25.44
CA ALA A 513 25.30 6.83 26.06
C ALA A 513 24.91 8.12 26.83
N GLN A 514 23.65 8.58 26.78
CA GLN A 514 23.23 9.78 27.51
C GLN A 514 23.37 9.57 29.03
N PRO A 515 23.90 10.54 29.79
CA PRO A 515 23.99 10.45 31.24
C PRO A 515 22.61 10.24 31.88
N GLY A 516 22.49 9.27 32.80
CA GLY A 516 21.23 8.95 33.47
C GLY A 516 20.21 8.20 32.61
N PHE A 517 20.50 7.89 31.35
CA PHE A 517 19.53 7.24 30.45
C PHE A 517 19.03 5.90 30.96
N ARG A 518 19.92 5.04 31.46
CA ARG A 518 19.54 3.71 31.98
C ARG A 518 18.67 3.82 33.23
N GLU A 519 18.93 4.80 34.08
CA GLU A 519 18.11 5.08 35.26
C GLU A 519 16.72 5.58 34.84
N HIS A 520 16.66 6.47 33.84
CA HIS A 520 15.40 6.96 33.26
C HIS A 520 14.57 5.84 32.61
N LEU A 521 15.24 4.90 31.92
CA LEU A 521 14.60 3.70 31.37
C LEU A 521 14.07 2.78 32.48
N GLN A 522 14.87 2.51 33.51
CA GLN A 522 14.44 1.68 34.63
C GLN A 522 13.26 2.31 35.37
N ALA A 523 13.29 3.62 35.62
CA ALA A 523 12.19 4.36 36.22
C ALA A 523 10.88 4.26 35.39
N THR A 524 10.99 4.28 34.06
CA THR A 524 9.85 4.06 33.16
C THR A 524 9.28 2.64 33.33
N ILE A 525 10.14 1.62 33.34
CA ILE A 525 9.74 0.21 33.48
C ILE A 525 9.06 -0.02 34.85
N ASP A 526 9.66 0.49 35.92
CA ASP A 526 9.15 0.36 37.29
C ASP A 526 7.80 1.05 37.45
N ARG A 527 7.62 2.23 36.85
CA ARG A 527 6.35 2.97 36.86
C ARG A 527 5.27 2.21 36.08
N ILE A 528 5.57 1.66 34.91
CA ILE A 528 4.62 0.79 34.17
C ILE A 528 4.20 -0.41 35.04
N ALA A 529 5.16 -1.08 35.70
CA ALA A 529 4.88 -2.22 36.56
C ALA A 529 4.02 -1.83 37.79
N ALA A 530 4.25 -0.66 38.38
CA ALA A 530 3.45 -0.14 39.48
C ALA A 530 1.99 0.13 39.06
N ILE A 531 1.78 0.80 37.92
CA ILE A 531 0.44 1.07 37.37
C ILE A 531 -0.31 -0.23 37.07
N GLU A 532 0.36 -1.20 36.44
CA GLU A 532 -0.25 -2.51 36.19
C GLU A 532 -0.60 -3.25 37.48
N SER A 533 0.24 -3.14 38.51
CA SER A 533 -0.02 -3.75 39.82
C SER A 533 -1.28 -3.16 40.47
N LEU A 534 -1.48 -1.84 40.39
CA LEU A 534 -2.68 -1.16 40.88
C LEU A 534 -3.93 -1.59 40.09
N GLY A 535 -3.83 -1.79 38.78
CA GLY A 535 -4.94 -2.32 37.97
C GLY A 535 -5.30 -3.77 38.27
N ARG A 536 -4.36 -4.57 38.80
CA ARG A 536 -4.58 -5.98 39.17
C ARG A 536 -5.14 -6.15 40.58
N THR A 537 -4.99 -5.16 41.46
CA THR A 537 -5.65 -5.17 42.76
C THR A 537 -7.15 -4.96 42.57
N ARG A 538 -7.92 -6.05 42.67
CA ARG A 538 -9.39 -5.96 42.79
C ARG A 538 -9.73 -5.13 44.02
N GLU A 539 -10.28 -3.95 43.82
CA GLU A 539 -10.98 -3.26 44.89
C GLU A 539 -12.18 -4.11 45.32
N LEU A 540 -12.17 -4.62 46.55
CA LEU A 540 -13.34 -5.22 47.16
C LEU A 540 -14.31 -4.10 47.54
N VAL A 541 -15.09 -3.65 46.58
CA VAL A 541 -16.17 -2.70 46.82
C VAL A 541 -17.36 -3.48 47.39
N ALA A 542 -17.59 -3.34 48.68
CA ALA A 542 -18.81 -3.85 49.32
C ALA A 542 -20.01 -3.04 48.81
N LYS A 543 -20.74 -3.59 47.84
CA LYS A 543 -21.91 -2.94 47.18
C LYS A 543 -22.94 -2.41 48.18
N ASP A 544 -23.08 -3.10 49.31
CA ASP A 544 -24.03 -2.76 50.34
C ASP A 544 -23.73 -1.42 51.04
N LEU A 545 -22.45 -0.99 51.08
CA LEU A 545 -22.04 0.33 51.58
C LEU A 545 -22.23 1.44 50.53
N VAL A 546 -22.13 1.11 49.24
CA VAL A 546 -22.26 2.08 48.13
C VAL A 546 -23.71 2.53 47.93
N LEU A 547 -24.68 1.69 48.31
CA LEU A 547 -26.11 2.01 48.34
C LEU A 547 -26.54 2.77 49.62
N GLY A 548 -25.59 3.33 50.38
CA GLY A 548 -25.85 4.06 51.62
C GLY A 548 -26.08 3.18 52.85
N GLY A 549 -25.87 1.86 52.75
CA GLY A 549 -25.92 0.97 53.89
C GLY A 549 -24.72 1.14 54.82
N HIS A 550 -24.87 0.77 56.09
CA HIS A 550 -23.78 0.78 57.07
C HIS A 550 -23.77 -0.51 57.90
N TYR A 551 -22.60 -0.94 58.33
CA TYR A 551 -22.45 -2.11 59.20
C TYR A 551 -22.55 -1.70 60.66
N GLU A 552 -23.51 -2.24 61.38
CA GLU A 552 -23.53 -2.17 62.84
C GLU A 552 -22.86 -3.41 63.42
N ILE A 553 -21.79 -3.18 64.17
CA ILE A 553 -21.05 -4.23 64.87
C ILE A 553 -21.46 -4.18 66.34
N ARG A 554 -22.19 -5.21 66.81
CA ARG A 554 -22.61 -5.33 68.21
C ARG A 554 -21.96 -6.55 68.86
N ARG A 555 -21.68 -6.45 70.16
CA ARG A 555 -21.10 -7.57 70.92
C ARG A 555 -22.21 -8.53 71.30
N SER A 556 -22.08 -9.80 70.94
CA SER A 556 -23.14 -10.79 71.16
C SER A 556 -23.36 -11.03 72.66
N GLU A 557 -24.61 -10.93 73.10
CA GLU A 557 -24.99 -11.02 74.52
C GLU A 557 -24.79 -12.43 75.11
N LYS A 558 -24.60 -13.46 74.27
CA LYS A 558 -24.38 -14.85 74.72
C LYS A 558 -22.92 -15.28 74.82
N GLY A 559 -21.98 -14.33 74.78
CA GLY A 559 -20.58 -14.54 75.14
C GLY A 559 -19.67 -14.94 73.97
N LYS A 560 -18.60 -14.14 73.80
CA LYS A 560 -17.47 -14.29 72.87
C LYS A 560 -17.83 -14.42 71.38
N GLY A 561 -18.84 -13.68 70.92
CA GLY A 561 -19.09 -13.44 69.50
C GLY A 561 -19.27 -11.94 69.20
N VAL A 562 -18.95 -11.54 67.97
CA VAL A 562 -19.25 -10.22 67.42
C VAL A 562 -20.32 -10.42 66.35
N ASP A 563 -21.49 -9.82 66.55
CA ASP A 563 -22.59 -9.84 65.59
C ASP A 563 -22.45 -8.63 64.67
N VAL A 564 -22.24 -8.89 63.38
CA VAL A 564 -22.16 -7.85 62.34
C VAL A 564 -23.47 -7.87 61.57
N LYS A 565 -24.25 -6.79 61.66
CA LYS A 565 -25.51 -6.64 60.93
C LYS A 565 -25.37 -5.55 59.88
N LEU A 566 -25.68 -5.88 58.63
CA LEU A 566 -25.80 -4.91 57.55
C LEU A 566 -27.17 -4.22 57.64
N VAL A 567 -27.18 -2.90 57.67
CA VAL A 567 -28.40 -2.07 57.63
C VAL A 567 -28.41 -1.33 56.30
N MET A 568 -29.40 -1.61 55.45
CA MET A 568 -29.62 -0.87 54.20
C MET A 568 -30.63 0.27 54.44
N PRO A 569 -30.53 1.41 53.73
CA PRO A 569 -31.56 2.44 53.78
C PRO A 569 -32.89 1.90 53.20
N GLU A 570 -34.01 2.37 53.75
CA GLU A 570 -35.35 2.00 53.28
C GLU A 570 -35.55 2.53 51.84
N PRO A 571 -36.14 1.75 50.92
CA PRO A 571 -36.43 2.24 49.58
C PRO A 571 -37.45 3.38 49.67
N GLU A 572 -37.13 4.53 49.08
CA GLU A 572 -38.11 5.61 48.91
C GLU A 572 -39.23 5.09 48.01
N GLU A 573 -40.45 4.97 48.57
CA GLU A 573 -41.65 4.66 47.79
C GLU A 573 -41.87 5.79 46.77
N GLU A 574 -41.72 5.47 45.48
CA GLU A 574 -42.14 6.33 44.39
C GLU A 574 -43.65 6.58 44.53
N GLY A 575 -44.01 7.74 45.09
CA GLY A 575 -45.39 8.15 45.24
C GLY A 575 -46.08 8.22 43.88
N GLU A 576 -47.06 7.34 43.68
CA GLU A 576 -48.10 7.46 42.67
C GLU A 576 -48.69 8.88 42.71
N LYS A 577 -48.47 9.65 41.65
CA LYS A 577 -49.29 10.82 41.34
C LYS A 577 -50.34 10.37 40.33
N GLU A 578 -51.52 10.03 40.82
CA GLU A 578 -52.75 10.03 40.03
C GLU A 578 -53.38 11.44 40.03
N GLU A 579 -53.89 11.79 38.84
CA GLU A 579 -54.60 13.00 38.36
C GLU A 579 -53.78 14.26 38.00
#